data_AF-A0A7S4B4B4-F1
#
_entry.id   AF-A0A7S4B4B4-F1
#
_cell.length_a   1.000
_cell.length_b   1.000
_cell.length_c   1.000
_cell.angle_alpha   90.00
_cell.angle_beta   90.00
_cell.angle_gamma   90.00
#
_symmetry.space_group_name_H-M   'P 1'
#
loop_
_entity.id
_entity.type
_entity.pdbx_description
1 polymer ?
#
loop_
_entity_poly.entity_id
_entity_poly.type
_entity_poly.pdbx_seq_one_letter_code
_entity_poly.pdbx_strand_id
1 'polypeptide(L)'
;ELKHLMPLLLHGLQRGRCHVALTAAHSLELRVPPPMPPPLAKVESHLVPTLVAHPNPHEVSSWDLTLQKILPHIDGTVSVARISLDTAVDLPLVIQGVKALLAA
;
A
#
# COMPACT_ATOMS: atom_id res chain seq x y z
N GLU A 1 -11.91 31.39 19.13
CA GLU A 1 -11.43 31.31 17.73
C GLU A 1 -11.31 29.90 17.11
N LEU A 2 -11.10 28.77 17.81
CA LEU A 2 -11.06 27.44 17.13
C LEU A 2 -12.34 26.58 17.28
N LYS A 3 -13.22 26.95 18.21
CA LYS A 3 -14.40 26.14 18.59
C LYS A 3 -15.40 25.96 17.44
N HIS A 4 -15.54 26.93 16.55
CA HIS A 4 -16.44 26.87 15.39
C HIS A 4 -15.94 25.92 14.28
N LEU A 5 -14.67 25.48 14.31
CA LEU A 5 -14.16 24.50 13.35
C LEU A 5 -14.44 23.06 13.76
N MET A 6 -14.70 22.80 15.04
CA MET A 6 -14.95 21.44 15.55
C MET A 6 -16.13 20.73 14.85
N PRO A 7 -17.28 21.36 14.56
CA PRO A 7 -18.36 20.70 13.82
C PRO A 7 -17.97 20.34 12.38
N LEU A 8 -17.20 21.21 11.71
CA LEU A 8 -16.72 20.99 10.35
C LEU A 8 -15.71 19.83 10.30
N LEU A 9 -14.79 19.79 11.27
CA LEU A 9 -13.84 18.70 11.43
C LEU A 9 -14.57 17.38 11.72
N LEU A 10 -15.54 17.37 12.65
CA LEU A 10 -16.30 16.16 12.98
C LEU A 10 -17.03 15.61 11.75
N HIS A 11 -17.73 16.47 11.01
CA HIS A 11 -18.44 16.07 9.79
C HIS A 11 -17.49 15.58 8.68
N GLY A 12 -16.32 16.22 8.51
CA GLY A 12 -15.32 15.78 7.53
C GLY A 12 -14.66 14.46 7.90
N LEU A 13 -14.27 14.29 9.16
CA LEU A 13 -13.61 13.08 9.64
C LEU A 13 -14.55 11.85 9.62
N GLN A 14 -15.86 12.03 9.76
CA GLN A 14 -16.84 10.96 9.53
C GLN A 14 -16.78 10.39 8.09
N ARG A 15 -16.35 11.21 7.12
CA ARG A 15 -16.13 10.80 5.72
C ARG A 15 -14.67 10.40 5.44
N GLY A 16 -13.84 10.37 6.49
CA GLY A 16 -12.43 9.98 6.44
C GLY A 16 -11.47 11.04 5.91
N ARG A 17 -11.93 12.22 5.47
CA ARG A 17 -11.08 13.33 5.01
C ARG A 17 -11.71 14.68 5.33
N CYS A 18 -10.90 15.64 5.75
CA CYS A 18 -11.34 17.00 6.03
C CYS A 18 -10.30 17.99 5.53
N HIS A 19 -10.75 19.03 4.83
CA HIS A 19 -9.92 20.16 4.43
C HIS A 19 -10.58 21.45 4.93
N VAL A 20 -9.83 22.25 5.70
CA VAL A 20 -10.34 23.48 6.32
C VAL A 20 -9.30 24.58 6.16
N ALA A 21 -9.67 25.69 5.53
CA ALA A 21 -8.86 26.90 5.53
C ALA A 21 -8.97 27.61 6.90
N LEU A 22 -7.85 27.75 7.60
CA LEU A 22 -7.77 28.44 8.89
C LEU A 22 -7.60 29.95 8.72
N THR A 23 -6.82 30.35 7.71
CA THR A 23 -6.58 31.74 7.29
C THR A 23 -6.32 31.77 5.79
N ALA A 24 -6.17 32.96 5.19
CA ALA A 24 -5.81 33.10 3.77
C ALA A 24 -4.46 32.43 3.40
N ALA A 25 -3.59 32.17 4.39
CA ALA A 25 -2.28 31.57 4.17
C ALA A 25 -2.13 30.15 4.75
N HIS A 26 -3.11 29.64 5.51
CA HIS A 26 -2.99 28.36 6.22
C HIS A 26 -4.22 27.49 6.00
N SER A 27 -4.00 26.26 5.55
CA SER A 27 -5.01 25.21 5.41
C SER A 27 -4.63 23.98 6.21
N LEU A 28 -5.63 23.36 6.83
CA LEU A 28 -5.51 22.09 7.54
C LEU A 28 -6.11 20.98 6.67
N GLU A 29 -5.30 19.97 6.36
CA GLU A 29 -5.74 18.75 5.67
C GLU A 29 -5.58 17.57 6.62
N LEU A 30 -6.70 16.90 6.91
CA LEU A 30 -6.75 15.72 7.75
C LEU A 30 -7.29 14.54 6.95
N ARG A 31 -6.65 13.38 7.11
CA ARG A 31 -7.10 12.11 6.54
C ARG A 31 -7.08 11.06 7.63
N VAL A 32 -8.20 10.38 7.80
CA VAL A 32 -8.29 9.20 8.68
C VAL A 32 -7.61 8.05 7.94
N PRO A 33 -6.52 7.48 8.48
CA PRO A 33 -5.90 6.31 7.88
C PRO A 33 -6.85 5.11 8.00
N PRO A 34 -6.82 4.17 7.05
CA PRO A 34 -7.52 2.91 7.24
C PRO A 34 -6.99 2.20 8.50
N PRO A 35 -7.82 1.38 9.17
CA PRO A 35 -7.37 0.57 10.28
C PRO A 35 -6.18 -0.28 9.85
N MET A 36 -5.22 -0.45 10.76
CA MET A 36 -4.02 -1.25 10.49
C MET A 36 -4.46 -2.67 10.12
N PRO A 37 -3.99 -3.22 8.98
CA PRO A 37 -4.30 -4.59 8.63
C PRO A 37 -3.77 -5.56 9.70
N PRO A 38 -4.39 -6.74 9.85
CA PRO A 38 -3.89 -7.76 10.76
C PRO A 38 -2.43 -8.12 10.43
N PRO A 39 -1.66 -8.63 11.41
CA PRO A 39 -0.28 -9.01 11.18
C PRO A 39 -0.20 -9.98 10.00
N LEU A 40 0.58 -9.59 8.98
CA LEU A 40 0.72 -10.37 7.77
C LEU A 40 1.35 -11.74 8.07
N ALA A 41 0.93 -12.75 7.31
CA ALA A 41 1.57 -14.04 7.34
C ALA A 41 3.08 -13.91 7.04
N LYS A 42 3.88 -14.76 7.67
CA LYS A 42 5.33 -14.79 7.46
C LYS A 42 5.59 -15.27 6.03
N VAL A 43 6.10 -14.37 5.18
CA VAL A 43 6.57 -14.73 3.84
C VAL A 43 7.95 -15.37 3.95
N GLU A 44 8.05 -16.63 3.53
CA GLU A 44 9.30 -17.41 3.49
C GLU A 44 9.74 -17.66 2.05
N SER A 45 11.02 -17.95 1.85
CA SER A 45 11.65 -18.03 0.52
C SER A 45 11.13 -19.17 -0.36
N HIS A 46 10.60 -20.23 0.25
CA HIS A 46 10.06 -21.39 -0.46
C HIS A 46 8.58 -21.24 -0.83
N LEU A 47 7.89 -20.21 -0.33
CA LEU A 47 6.48 -19.98 -0.66
C LEU A 47 6.33 -19.56 -2.12
N VAL A 48 5.16 -19.88 -2.67
CA VAL A 48 4.79 -19.60 -4.07
C VAL A 48 3.64 -18.60 -4.05
N PRO A 49 3.88 -17.32 -4.34
CA PRO A 49 2.83 -16.30 -4.29
C PRO A 49 1.93 -16.41 -5.53
N THR A 50 0.63 -16.14 -5.34
CA THR A 50 -0.39 -16.21 -6.41
C THR A 50 -1.25 -14.95 -6.36
N LEU A 51 -1.54 -14.36 -7.53
CA LEU A 51 -2.45 -13.23 -7.62
C LEU A 51 -3.90 -13.70 -7.47
N VAL A 52 -4.59 -13.18 -6.45
CA VAL A 52 -6.04 -13.38 -6.27
C VAL A 52 -6.84 -12.45 -7.19
N ALA A 53 -6.29 -11.27 -7.48
CA ALA A 53 -6.86 -10.29 -8.39
C ALA A 53 -5.74 -9.63 -9.20
N HIS A 54 -6.05 -9.20 -10.43
CA HIS A 54 -5.10 -8.52 -11.29
C HIS A 54 -5.22 -7.01 -11.05
N PRO A 55 -4.13 -6.33 -10.65
CA PRO A 55 -4.16 -4.88 -10.41
C PRO A 55 -4.34 -4.11 -11.72
N ASN A 56 -4.92 -2.91 -11.63
CA ASN A 56 -5.09 -2.04 -12.79
C ASN A 56 -3.71 -1.60 -13.32
N PRO A 57 -3.40 -1.78 -14.62
CA PRO A 57 -2.09 -1.40 -15.19
C PRO A 57 -1.70 0.06 -14.93
N HIS A 58 -2.68 0.98 -14.89
CA HIS A 58 -2.43 2.38 -14.58
C HIS A 58 -1.96 2.58 -13.13
N GLU A 59 -2.50 1.80 -12.19
CA GLU A 59 -2.08 1.85 -10.79
C GLU A 59 -0.68 1.25 -10.64
N VAL A 60 -0.41 0.11 -11.30
CA VAL A 60 0.90 -0.56 -11.27
C VAL A 60 2.04 0.36 -11.74
N SER A 61 1.78 1.22 -12.73
CA SER A 61 2.77 2.18 -13.21
C SER A 61 3.25 3.17 -12.14
N SER A 62 2.41 3.42 -11.12
CA SER A 62 2.73 4.29 -9.98
C SER A 62 3.38 3.56 -8.80
N TRP A 63 3.46 2.23 -8.85
CA TRP A 63 4.03 1.43 -7.78
C TRP A 63 5.56 1.51 -7.75
N ASP A 64 6.15 1.05 -6.65
CA ASP A 64 7.60 0.90 -6.54
C ASP A 64 8.19 0.01 -7.65
N LEU A 65 9.39 0.33 -8.12
CA LEU A 65 10.06 -0.39 -9.21
C LEU A 65 10.28 -1.88 -8.88
N THR A 66 10.49 -2.21 -7.61
CA THR A 66 10.63 -3.59 -7.14
C THR A 66 9.34 -4.35 -7.35
N LEU A 67 8.20 -3.74 -6.96
CA LEU A 67 6.88 -4.34 -7.14
C LEU A 67 6.56 -4.54 -8.63
N GLN A 68 6.87 -3.55 -9.47
CA GLN A 68 6.68 -3.65 -10.92
C GLN A 68 7.51 -4.80 -11.53
N LYS A 69 8.73 -5.05 -11.02
CA LYS A 69 9.60 -6.13 -11.50
C LYS A 69 9.15 -7.52 -11.03
N ILE A 70 8.68 -7.67 -9.80
CA ILE A 70 8.30 -8.99 -9.26
C ILE A 70 6.90 -9.40 -9.70
N LEU A 71 5.97 -8.45 -9.91
CA LEU A 71 4.56 -8.72 -10.21
C LEU A 71 4.35 -9.72 -11.37
N PRO A 72 5.06 -9.63 -12.52
CA PRO A 72 4.90 -10.58 -13.62
C PRO A 72 5.27 -12.03 -13.27
N HIS A 73 6.04 -12.24 -12.20
CA HIS A 73 6.47 -13.56 -11.74
C HIS A 73 5.59 -14.13 -10.61
N ILE A 74 4.54 -13.42 -10.19
CA ILE A 74 3.58 -13.87 -9.18
C ILE A 74 2.41 -14.56 -9.89
N ASP A 75 2.67 -15.78 -10.37
CA ASP A 75 1.73 -16.57 -11.17
C ASP A 75 1.25 -17.85 -10.47
N GLY A 76 1.73 -18.11 -9.25
CA GLY A 76 1.43 -19.33 -8.51
C GLY A 76 2.27 -20.55 -8.89
N THR A 77 3.34 -20.38 -9.68
CA THR A 77 4.21 -21.49 -10.10
C THR A 77 5.65 -21.38 -9.56
N VAL A 78 6.11 -20.14 -9.33
CA VAL A 78 7.51 -19.86 -8.96
C VAL A 78 7.63 -19.48 -7.48
N SER A 79 8.65 -20.00 -6.79
CA SER A 79 8.91 -19.64 -5.39
C SER A 79 9.54 -18.24 -5.24
N VAL A 80 9.36 -17.61 -4.08
CA VAL A 80 9.96 -16.29 -3.76
C VAL A 80 11.48 -16.29 -3.97
N ALA A 81 12.17 -17.38 -3.61
CA ALA A 81 13.60 -17.55 -3.87
C ALA A 81 13.94 -17.50 -5.36
N ARG A 82 13.11 -18.13 -6.19
CA ARG A 82 13.33 -18.19 -7.63
C ARG A 82 13.00 -16.86 -8.31
N ILE A 83 11.96 -16.16 -7.86
CA ILE A 83 11.63 -14.80 -8.30
C ILE A 83 12.82 -13.85 -8.08
N SER A 84 13.50 -13.96 -6.93
CA SER A 84 14.71 -13.17 -6.64
C SER A 84 15.83 -13.39 -7.67
N LEU A 85 16.06 -14.64 -8.07
CA LEU A 85 17.07 -14.98 -9.08
C LEU A 85 16.66 -14.46 -10.47
N ASP A 86 15.41 -14.67 -10.87
CA ASP A 86 14.94 -14.34 -12.22
C ASP A 86 14.83 -12.81 -12.43
N THR A 87 14.52 -12.05 -11.38
CA THR A 87 14.37 -10.58 -11.44
C THR A 87 15.65 -9.82 -11.09
N ALA A 88 16.71 -10.52 -10.66
CA ALA A 88 17.94 -9.94 -10.11
C ALA A 88 17.67 -8.93 -8.98
N VAL A 89 16.66 -9.22 -8.14
CA VAL A 89 16.31 -8.45 -6.94
C VAL A 89 16.70 -9.25 -5.72
N ASP A 90 17.31 -8.60 -4.72
CA ASP A 90 17.71 -9.28 -3.49
C ASP A 90 16.52 -9.94 -2.78
N LEU A 91 16.71 -11.18 -2.31
CA LEU A 91 15.67 -11.99 -1.67
C LEU A 91 14.91 -11.25 -0.54
N PRO A 92 15.57 -10.48 0.35
CA PRO A 92 14.88 -9.70 1.37
C PRO A 92 13.91 -8.66 0.78
N LEU A 93 14.26 -8.02 -0.34
CA LEU A 93 13.40 -7.04 -1.01
C LEU A 93 12.21 -7.72 -1.67
N VAL A 94 12.40 -8.89 -2.30
CA VAL A 94 11.27 -9.68 -2.84
C VAL A 94 10.32 -10.09 -1.73
N ILE A 95 10.84 -10.57 -0.59
CA ILE A 95 10.01 -10.92 0.59
C ILE A 95 9.21 -9.71 1.08
N GLN A 96 9.83 -8.52 1.16
CA GLN A 96 9.12 -7.29 1.55
C GLN A 96 8.09 -6.86 0.50
N GLY A 97 8.41 -6.98 -0.79
CA GLY A 97 7.49 -6.67 -1.87
C GLY A 97 6.26 -7.58 -1.86
N VAL A 98 6.45 -8.89 -1.70
CA VAL A 98 5.35 -9.85 -1.57
C VAL A 98 4.51 -9.57 -0.31
N LYS A 99 5.13 -9.20 0.81
CA LYS A 99 4.40 -8.76 2.01
C LYS A 99 3.58 -7.49 1.76
N ALA A 100 4.14 -6.50 1.05
CA ALA A 100 3.42 -5.29 0.72
C ALA A 100 2.18 -5.58 -0.14
N LEU A 101 2.27 -6.52 -1.08
CA LEU A 101 1.15 -6.97 -1.90
C LEU A 101 0.08 -7.75 -1.11
N LEU A 102 0.43 -8.39 0.00
CA LEU A 102 -0.56 -9.02 0.90
C LEU A 102 -1.33 -8.01 1.77
N ALA A 103 -0.80 -6.79 1.93
CA ALA A 103 -1.44 -5.71 2.67
C ALA A 103 -2.22 -4.72 1.78
N ALA A 104 -2.07 -4.82 0.46
CA ALA A 104 -2.71 -3.96 -0.54
C ALA A 104 -4.14 -4.46 -0.86
#